data_AF-A0A1G1ZLC2-F1
#
_entry.id   AF-A0A1G1ZLC2-F1
#
_cell.length_a   1.000
_cell.length_b   1.000
_cell.length_c   1.000
_cell.angle_alpha   90.00
_cell.angle_beta   90.00
_cell.angle_gamma   90.00
#
_symmetry.space_group_name_H-M   'P 1'
#
loop_
_entity.id
_entity.type
_entity.pdbx_description
1 polymer ?
#
loop_
_entity_poly.entity_id
_entity_poly.type
_entity_poly.pdbx_seq_one_letter_code
_entity_poly.pdbx_strand_id
1 'polypeptide(L)'
;METKLLKDLINEQLEIKGLNLERLAQATNIPLRYLESLVRGDYKKLPAALYVRNYLNKIAMILNLNNEELWQFYQRETLPEKSGPTDVLPFNRFALKSIKKRIIIVAAAIILVILYLLLNAGRLLGSPELEIANPTSPTVVVSESTIALAGRTDSDDKLLINDEEVYIDKNGQFQKDYNLQPGLNTVAFSVKRFLGKETKIVRQIIYQPQP
;
A
#
# COMPACT_ATOMS: atom_id res chain seq x y z
N MET A 1 -1.53 8.62 64.45
CA MET A 1 -2.64 9.58 64.24
C MET A 1 -3.49 9.00 63.13
N GLU A 2 -4.75 8.65 63.42
CA GLU A 2 -5.67 8.14 62.39
C GLU A 2 -5.79 9.16 61.26
N THR A 3 -5.55 8.72 60.02
CA THR A 3 -5.82 9.52 58.83
C THR A 3 -7.33 9.63 58.63
N LYS A 4 -7.95 10.69 59.17
CA LYS A 4 -9.34 11.04 58.86
C LYS A 4 -9.49 11.23 57.34
N LEU A 5 -10.54 10.67 56.75
CA LEU A 5 -10.89 10.86 55.34
C LEU A 5 -11.91 11.99 55.19
N LEU A 6 -12.02 12.55 53.96
CA LEU A 6 -12.99 13.61 53.65
C LEU A 6 -14.43 13.20 54.01
N LYS A 7 -14.80 11.96 53.70
CA LYS A 7 -16.14 11.43 53.98
C LYS A 7 -16.45 11.40 55.48
N ASP A 8 -15.45 11.11 56.31
CA ASP A 8 -15.62 10.95 57.75
C ASP A 8 -15.90 12.33 58.38
N LEU A 9 -15.17 13.36 57.92
CA LEU A 9 -15.38 14.75 58.35
C LEU A 9 -16.78 15.28 58.00
N ILE A 10 -17.28 14.97 56.80
CA ILE A 10 -18.61 15.40 56.36
C ILE A 10 -19.70 14.68 57.17
N ASN A 11 -19.56 13.38 57.39
CA ASN A 11 -20.53 12.59 58.18
C ASN A 11 -20.57 13.02 59.64
N GLU A 12 -19.40 13.18 60.28
CA GLU A 12 -19.28 13.65 61.67
C GLU A 12 -20.01 14.99 61.86
N GLN A 13 -19.85 15.94 60.93
CA GLN A 13 -20.53 17.24 61.03
C GLN A 13 -22.02 17.19 60.70
N LEU A 14 -22.46 16.30 59.80
CA LEU A 14 -23.87 16.08 59.53
C LEU A 14 -24.61 15.55 60.77
N GLU A 15 -23.98 14.61 61.49
CA GLU A 15 -24.50 14.07 62.75
C GLU A 15 -24.59 15.15 63.83
N ILE A 16 -23.51 15.92 64.04
CA ILE A 16 -23.48 17.01 65.04
C ILE A 16 -24.59 18.05 64.78
N LYS A 17 -24.86 18.37 63.51
CA LYS A 17 -25.90 19.33 63.12
C LYS A 17 -27.30 18.74 62.97
N GLY A 18 -27.46 17.42 63.10
CA GLY A 18 -28.74 16.73 62.88
C GLY A 18 -29.32 16.95 61.47
N LEU A 19 -28.46 17.07 60.45
CA LEU A 19 -28.86 17.30 59.06
C LEU A 19 -28.82 16.00 58.27
N ASN A 20 -29.86 15.75 57.46
CA ASN A 20 -29.85 14.67 56.48
C ASN A 20 -29.32 15.16 55.11
N LEU A 21 -28.96 14.21 54.25
CA LEU A 21 -28.42 14.52 52.92
C LEU A 21 -29.44 15.21 52.02
N GLU A 22 -30.74 14.91 52.16
CA GLU A 22 -31.76 15.60 51.36
C GLU A 22 -31.86 17.09 51.72
N ARG A 23 -31.78 17.45 53.01
CA ARG A 23 -31.76 18.87 53.43
C ARG A 23 -30.47 19.55 53.02
N LEU A 24 -29.33 18.86 53.09
CA LEU A 24 -28.08 19.42 52.60
C LEU A 24 -28.14 19.68 51.09
N ALA A 25 -28.73 18.76 50.31
CA ALA A 25 -28.94 18.93 48.88
C ALA A 25 -29.79 20.17 48.57
N GLN A 26 -30.90 20.34 49.30
CA GLN A 26 -31.78 21.51 49.16
C GLN A 26 -31.06 22.81 49.54
N ALA A 27 -30.34 22.84 50.66
CA ALA A 27 -29.66 24.04 51.16
C ALA A 27 -28.49 24.48 50.25
N THR A 28 -27.77 23.53 49.67
CA THR A 28 -26.60 23.81 48.82
C THR A 28 -26.94 23.91 47.33
N ASN A 29 -28.15 23.47 46.94
CA ASN A 29 -28.54 23.26 45.55
C ASN A 29 -27.54 22.36 44.80
N ILE A 30 -27.04 21.32 45.49
CA ILE A 30 -26.16 20.29 44.92
C ILE A 30 -27.02 19.03 44.69
N PRO A 31 -26.96 18.40 43.50
CA PRO A 31 -27.67 17.16 43.26
C PRO A 31 -27.33 16.08 44.30
N LEU A 32 -28.36 15.44 44.87
CA LEU A 32 -28.22 14.45 45.94
C LEU A 32 -27.21 13.34 45.59
N ARG A 33 -27.21 12.88 44.34
CA ARG A 33 -26.26 11.87 43.83
C ARG A 33 -24.79 12.21 44.07
N TYR A 34 -24.42 13.50 44.01
CA TYR A 34 -23.04 13.93 44.23
C TYR A 34 -22.71 14.03 45.72
N LEU A 35 -23.66 14.43 46.57
CA LEU A 35 -23.50 14.40 48.02
C LEU A 35 -23.36 12.95 48.53
N GLU A 36 -24.18 12.02 48.02
CA GLU A 36 -24.02 10.60 48.29
C GLU A 36 -22.64 10.08 47.86
N SER A 37 -22.16 10.51 46.70
CA SER A 37 -20.84 10.11 46.19
C SER A 37 -19.71 10.63 47.08
N LEU A 38 -19.80 11.87 47.58
CA LEU A 38 -18.84 12.44 48.54
C LEU A 38 -18.84 11.69 49.87
N VAL A 39 -20.02 11.41 50.42
CA VAL A 39 -20.19 10.71 51.72
C VAL A 39 -19.80 9.23 51.63
N ARG A 40 -19.92 8.60 50.46
CA ARG A 40 -19.45 7.23 50.22
C ARG A 40 -17.97 7.16 49.82
N GLY A 41 -17.32 8.30 49.54
CA GLY A 41 -15.95 8.36 49.03
C GLY A 41 -15.79 7.87 47.58
N ASP A 42 -16.87 7.83 46.79
CA ASP A 42 -16.85 7.41 45.39
C ASP A 42 -16.60 8.61 44.47
N TYR A 43 -15.36 9.11 44.47
CA TYR A 43 -14.97 10.30 43.73
C TYR A 43 -15.03 10.13 42.20
N LYS A 44 -15.09 8.89 41.69
CA LYS A 44 -15.20 8.61 40.25
C LYS A 44 -16.52 9.08 39.65
N LYS A 45 -17.58 9.18 40.46
CA LYS A 45 -18.92 9.62 40.04
C LYS A 45 -19.12 11.13 40.15
N LEU A 46 -18.12 11.86 40.65
CA LEU A 46 -18.19 13.31 40.77
C LEU A 46 -17.96 14.00 39.43
N PRO A 47 -18.49 15.23 39.26
CA PRO A 47 -18.21 16.03 38.07
C PRO A 47 -16.76 16.51 38.05
N ALA A 48 -16.39 17.28 37.02
CA ALA A 48 -15.05 17.86 36.92
C ALA A 48 -14.65 18.60 38.21
N ALA A 49 -13.36 18.52 38.58
CA ALA A 49 -12.84 18.98 39.87
C ALA A 49 -13.19 20.44 40.21
N LEU A 50 -13.35 21.31 39.21
CA LEU A 50 -13.79 22.69 39.39
C LEU A 50 -15.18 22.78 40.05
N TYR A 51 -16.12 21.93 39.64
CA TYR A 51 -17.46 21.86 40.24
C TYR A 51 -17.39 21.29 41.66
N VAL A 52 -16.56 20.28 41.89
CA VAL A 52 -16.39 19.68 43.21
C VAL A 52 -15.83 20.70 44.21
N ARG A 53 -14.86 21.52 43.80
CA ARG A 53 -14.34 22.61 44.63
C ARG A 53 -15.45 23.57 45.06
N ASN A 54 -16.31 23.96 44.13
CA ASN A 54 -17.46 24.82 44.43
C ASN A 54 -18.48 24.12 45.35
N TYR A 55 -18.68 22.82 45.20
CA TYR A 55 -19.55 22.02 46.08
C TYR A 55 -19.01 21.97 47.50
N LEU A 56 -17.72 21.67 47.67
CA LEU A 56 -17.07 21.66 48.99
C LEU A 56 -17.15 23.02 49.67
N ASN A 57 -17.02 24.13 48.91
CA ASN A 57 -17.21 25.47 49.48
C ASN A 57 -18.63 25.68 50.02
N LYS A 58 -19.66 25.28 49.26
CA LYS A 58 -21.06 25.37 49.73
C LYS A 58 -21.32 24.48 50.94
N ILE A 59 -20.79 23.25 50.94
CA ILE A 59 -20.90 22.32 52.06
C ILE A 59 -20.20 22.90 53.30
N ALA A 60 -19.01 23.49 53.12
CA ALA A 60 -18.24 24.13 54.17
C ALA A 60 -19.04 25.26 54.84
N MET A 61 -19.71 26.10 54.05
CA MET A 61 -20.56 27.18 54.56
C MET A 61 -21.75 26.65 55.39
N ILE A 62 -22.44 25.60 54.93
CA ILE A 62 -23.61 25.05 55.66
C ILE A 62 -23.18 24.27 56.91
N LEU A 63 -22.07 23.53 56.83
CA LEU A 63 -21.56 22.69 57.93
C LEU A 63 -20.60 23.44 58.87
N ASN A 64 -20.27 24.72 58.62
CA ASN A 64 -19.25 25.49 59.34
C ASN A 64 -17.88 24.80 59.38
N LEU A 65 -17.51 24.17 58.26
CA LEU A 65 -16.21 23.53 58.07
C LEU A 65 -15.24 24.48 57.36
N ASN A 66 -13.94 24.19 57.45
CA ASN A 66 -12.93 24.92 56.70
C ASN A 66 -12.90 24.44 55.24
N ASN A 67 -13.22 25.34 54.30
CA ASN A 67 -13.24 25.02 52.86
C ASN A 67 -11.88 24.56 52.32
N GLU A 68 -10.79 25.22 52.72
CA GLU A 68 -9.45 24.86 52.23
C GLU A 68 -9.02 23.49 52.75
N GLU A 69 -9.41 23.15 53.98
CA GLU A 69 -9.17 21.83 54.55
C GLU A 69 -9.90 20.73 53.77
N LEU A 70 -11.22 20.90 53.51
CA LEU A 70 -11.98 19.95 52.69
C LEU A 70 -11.38 19.79 51.29
N TRP A 71 -10.91 20.88 50.69
CA TRP A 71 -10.28 20.86 49.38
C TRP A 71 -8.93 20.12 49.39
N GLN A 72 -8.15 20.19 50.47
CA GLN A 72 -6.91 19.44 50.63
C GLN A 72 -7.16 17.93 50.79
N PHE A 73 -8.14 17.55 51.61
CA PHE A 73 -8.55 16.14 51.74
C PHE A 73 -9.01 15.56 50.40
N TYR A 74 -9.86 16.29 49.68
CA TYR A 74 -10.30 15.88 48.34
C TYR A 74 -9.12 15.69 47.36
N GLN A 75 -8.19 16.64 47.31
CA GLN A 75 -7.03 16.54 46.41
C GLN A 75 -6.12 15.37 46.74
N ARG A 76 -5.87 15.10 48.03
CA ARG A 76 -5.05 13.98 48.47
C ARG A 76 -5.66 12.63 48.08
N GLU A 77 -6.99 12.53 48.12
CA GLU A 77 -7.70 11.28 47.82
C GLU A 77 -8.01 11.08 46.33
N THR A 78 -8.00 12.15 45.52
CA THR A 78 -8.40 12.08 44.09
C THR A 78 -7.27 12.32 43.09
N LEU A 79 -6.25 13.09 43.45
CA LEU A 79 -5.11 13.26 42.57
C LEU A 79 -4.27 11.99 42.65
N PRO A 80 -3.99 11.32 41.50
CA PRO A 80 -2.96 10.29 41.50
C PRO A 80 -1.66 10.91 42.00
N GLU A 81 -0.87 10.15 42.76
CA GLU A 81 0.49 10.57 43.12
C GLU A 81 1.18 11.04 41.85
N LYS A 82 1.56 12.33 41.82
CA LYS A 82 2.24 12.90 40.67
C LYS A 82 3.57 12.19 40.52
N SER A 83 3.88 11.77 39.31
CA SER A 83 5.10 11.04 38.92
C SER A 83 5.11 9.56 39.30
N GLY A 84 4.16 8.80 38.78
CA GLY A 84 4.21 7.34 38.77
C GLY A 84 5.06 6.80 37.60
N PRO A 85 5.47 5.52 37.64
CA PRO A 85 6.24 4.86 36.58
C PRO A 85 5.53 4.78 35.22
N THR A 86 4.28 5.23 35.12
CA THR A 86 3.46 5.26 33.89
C THR A 86 3.35 6.65 33.26
N ASP A 87 4.03 7.66 33.80
CA ASP A 87 4.08 8.99 33.19
C ASP A 87 4.89 8.95 31.89
N VAL A 88 4.25 9.33 30.77
CA VAL A 88 4.86 9.32 29.44
C VAL A 88 4.61 10.63 28.71
N LEU A 89 5.62 11.08 27.97
CA LEU A 89 5.51 12.28 27.15
C LEU A 89 4.45 12.11 26.04
N PRO A 90 3.74 13.19 25.67
CA PRO A 90 2.79 13.16 24.57
C PRO A 90 3.49 12.83 23.25
N PHE A 91 2.91 11.93 22.47
CA PHE A 91 3.47 11.52 21.18
C PHE A 91 3.44 12.67 20.15
N ASN A 92 4.51 12.81 19.37
CA ASN A 92 4.57 13.81 18.30
C ASN A 92 3.61 13.44 17.15
N ARG A 93 2.52 14.21 17.02
CA ARG A 93 1.50 14.02 15.97
C ARG A 93 1.98 14.33 14.55
N PHE A 94 3.13 14.99 14.40
CA PHE A 94 3.71 15.37 13.11
C PHE A 94 4.87 14.46 12.67
N ALA A 95 5.19 13.41 13.44
CA ALA A 95 6.22 12.46 13.04
C ALA A 95 5.75 11.68 11.80
N LEU A 96 6.55 11.72 10.73
CA LEU A 96 6.32 10.91 9.54
C LEU A 96 6.42 9.43 9.92
N LYS A 97 5.36 8.65 9.62
CA LYS A 97 5.38 7.21 9.85
C LYS A 97 6.44 6.57 8.96
N SER A 98 7.35 5.81 9.57
CA SER A 98 8.36 5.05 8.84
C SER A 98 7.69 4.03 7.92
N ILE A 99 7.94 4.14 6.62
CA ILE A 99 7.51 3.14 5.64
C ILE A 99 8.35 1.88 5.86
N LYS A 100 7.70 0.71 5.89
CA LYS A 100 8.40 -0.57 6.06
C LYS A 100 9.43 -0.76 4.93
N LYS A 101 10.70 -0.99 5.26
CA LYS A 101 11.80 -1.16 4.28
C LYS A 101 11.51 -2.20 3.19
N ARG A 102 10.76 -3.27 3.53
CA ARG A 102 10.33 -4.29 2.56
C ARG A 102 9.49 -3.72 1.41
N ILE A 103 8.63 -2.73 1.66
CA ILE A 103 7.80 -2.09 0.64
C ILE A 103 8.69 -1.32 -0.35
N ILE A 104 9.69 -0.61 0.16
CA ILE A 104 10.65 0.14 -0.67
C ILE A 104 11.46 -0.82 -1.56
N ILE A 105 11.93 -1.93 -1.00
CA ILE A 105 12.69 -2.94 -1.75
C ILE A 105 11.84 -3.56 -2.87
N VAL A 106 10.59 -3.94 -2.57
CA VAL A 106 9.68 -4.50 -3.58
C VAL A 106 9.37 -3.47 -4.66
N ALA A 107 9.09 -2.21 -4.30
CA ALA A 107 8.86 -1.15 -5.26
C ALA A 107 10.08 -0.92 -6.16
N ALA A 108 11.29 -0.91 -5.60
CA ALA A 108 12.52 -0.78 -6.36
C ALA A 108 12.74 -1.95 -7.33
N ALA A 109 12.46 -3.18 -6.90
CA ALA A 109 12.54 -4.36 -7.77
C ALA A 109 11.54 -4.28 -8.93
N ILE A 110 10.29 -3.87 -8.67
CA ILE A 110 9.28 -3.67 -9.71
C ILE A 110 9.73 -2.60 -10.71
N ILE A 111 10.27 -1.48 -10.23
CA ILE A 111 10.78 -0.41 -11.09
C ILE A 111 11.93 -0.92 -11.98
N LEU A 112 12.84 -1.74 -11.45
CA LEU A 112 13.93 -2.34 -12.24
C LEU A 112 13.39 -3.26 -13.33
N VAL A 113 12.38 -4.08 -13.02
CA VAL A 113 11.74 -4.95 -14.02
C VAL A 113 11.07 -4.11 -15.12
N ILE A 114 10.31 -3.08 -14.75
CA ILE A 114 9.66 -2.19 -15.72
C ILE A 114 10.71 -1.48 -16.58
N LEU A 115 11.79 -0.98 -15.97
CA LEU A 115 12.88 -0.33 -16.71
C LEU A 115 13.53 -1.29 -17.72
N TYR A 116 13.80 -2.53 -17.31
CA TYR A 116 14.33 -3.54 -18.21
C TYR A 116 13.37 -3.82 -19.39
N LEU A 117 12.07 -3.95 -19.12
CA LEU A 117 11.08 -4.17 -20.17
C LEU A 117 10.99 -2.98 -21.13
N LEU A 118 11.02 -1.74 -20.63
CA LEU A 118 10.99 -0.53 -21.46
C LEU A 118 12.21 -0.43 -22.38
N LEU A 119 13.41 -0.73 -21.86
CA LEU A 119 14.64 -0.71 -22.65
C LEU A 119 14.67 -1.81 -23.73
N ASN A 120 14.02 -2.96 -23.49
CA ASN A 120 13.95 -4.07 -24.45
C ASN A 120 12.66 -4.09 -25.29
N ALA A 121 11.79 -3.09 -25.15
CA ALA A 121 10.47 -3.08 -25.78
C ALA A 121 10.55 -3.18 -27.32
N GLY A 122 11.55 -2.58 -27.96
CA GLY A 122 11.73 -2.65 -29.42
C GLY A 122 12.00 -4.07 -29.93
N ARG A 123 12.84 -4.85 -29.22
CA ARG A 123 13.15 -6.24 -29.57
C ARG A 123 11.95 -7.16 -29.36
N LEU A 124 11.18 -6.93 -28.30
CA LEU A 124 10.05 -7.79 -27.93
C LEU A 124 8.76 -7.47 -28.72
N LEU A 125 8.43 -6.19 -28.89
CA LEU A 125 7.16 -5.74 -29.49
C LEU A 125 7.29 -5.16 -30.91
N GLY A 126 8.51 -5.01 -31.46
CA GLY A 126 8.72 -4.56 -32.84
C GLY A 126 8.17 -5.55 -33.87
N SER A 127 7.95 -5.09 -35.11
CA SER A 127 7.69 -6.00 -36.22
C SER A 127 9.00 -6.71 -36.62
N PRO A 128 8.98 -8.01 -36.92
CA PRO A 128 10.19 -8.74 -37.29
C PRO A 128 10.75 -8.20 -38.61
N GLU A 129 12.06 -7.99 -38.65
CA GLU A 129 12.76 -7.53 -39.85
C GLU A 129 13.11 -8.75 -40.71
N LEU A 130 12.83 -8.65 -42.02
CA LEU A 130 13.09 -9.71 -42.98
C LEU A 130 13.67 -9.09 -44.25
N GLU A 131 14.93 -9.42 -44.52
CA GLU A 131 15.63 -9.04 -45.75
C GLU A 131 15.86 -10.29 -46.61
N ILE A 132 15.44 -10.24 -47.87
CA ILE A 132 15.66 -11.34 -48.81
C ILE A 132 16.87 -11.00 -49.68
N ALA A 133 17.93 -11.78 -49.55
CA ALA A 133 19.14 -11.64 -50.36
C ALA A 133 18.98 -12.32 -51.72
N ASN A 134 18.35 -13.50 -51.76
CA ASN A 134 18.04 -14.23 -52.98
C ASN A 134 16.65 -14.90 -52.89
N PRO A 135 15.71 -14.59 -53.80
CA PRO A 135 15.82 -13.65 -54.93
C PRO A 135 15.70 -12.17 -54.49
N THR A 136 16.60 -11.33 -55.01
CA THR A 136 16.68 -9.90 -54.66
C THR A 136 15.49 -9.10 -55.20
N SER A 137 15.00 -9.43 -56.40
CA SER A 137 13.83 -8.79 -57.01
C SER A 137 12.53 -9.52 -56.66
N PRO A 138 11.36 -8.83 -56.68
CA PRO A 138 10.06 -9.46 -56.46
C PRO A 138 9.75 -10.61 -57.43
N THR A 139 10.23 -10.49 -58.66
CA THR A 139 10.11 -11.50 -59.72
C THR A 139 11.48 -11.74 -60.36
N VAL A 140 11.86 -13.01 -60.55
CA VAL A 140 13.10 -13.42 -61.21
C VAL A 140 12.84 -14.58 -62.17
N VAL A 141 13.65 -14.68 -63.24
CA VAL A 141 13.64 -15.80 -64.17
C VAL A 141 14.93 -16.58 -63.99
N VAL A 142 14.85 -17.90 -63.85
CA VAL A 142 16.01 -18.79 -63.65
C VAL A 142 15.96 -19.99 -64.58
N SER A 143 17.12 -20.54 -64.91
CA SER A 143 17.28 -21.69 -65.81
C SER A 143 17.61 -23.00 -65.10
N GLU A 144 17.88 -22.95 -63.80
CA GLU A 144 18.18 -24.12 -62.96
C GLU A 144 16.91 -24.58 -62.23
N SER A 145 16.77 -25.89 -62.03
CA SER A 145 15.62 -26.49 -61.33
C SER A 145 15.67 -26.30 -59.81
N THR A 146 16.75 -25.75 -59.27
CA THR A 146 16.94 -25.51 -57.84
C THR A 146 17.44 -24.09 -57.62
N ILE A 147 16.94 -23.43 -56.57
CA ILE A 147 17.41 -22.10 -56.17
C ILE A 147 17.65 -22.06 -54.66
N ALA A 148 18.79 -21.50 -54.25
CA ALA A 148 19.07 -21.24 -52.85
C ALA A 148 18.34 -19.96 -52.39
N LEU A 149 17.26 -20.13 -51.62
CA LEU A 149 16.56 -19.03 -50.98
C LEU A 149 17.39 -18.56 -49.78
N ALA A 150 17.82 -17.31 -49.78
CA ALA A 150 18.71 -16.78 -48.77
C ALA A 150 18.30 -15.39 -48.32
N GLY A 151 18.60 -15.06 -47.07
CA GLY A 151 18.27 -13.76 -46.50
C GLY A 151 18.74 -13.60 -45.08
N ARG A 152 18.27 -12.52 -44.45
CA ARG A 152 18.58 -12.17 -43.06
C ARG A 152 17.31 -11.84 -42.29
N THR A 153 17.30 -12.24 -41.03
CA THR A 153 16.25 -11.92 -40.05
C THR A 153 16.83 -12.02 -38.64
N ASP A 154 16.05 -11.67 -37.61
CA ASP A 154 16.48 -11.82 -36.22
C ASP A 154 16.58 -13.31 -35.86
N SER A 155 17.65 -13.70 -35.16
CA SER A 155 17.85 -15.11 -34.76
C SER A 155 16.82 -15.61 -33.74
N ASP A 156 16.17 -14.69 -33.02
CA ASP A 156 15.14 -15.01 -32.03
C ASP A 156 13.73 -15.15 -32.66
N ASP A 157 13.57 -14.76 -33.94
CA ASP A 157 12.31 -14.85 -34.65
C ASP A 157 12.16 -16.22 -35.36
N LYS A 158 10.92 -16.62 -35.66
CA LYS A 158 10.61 -17.88 -36.36
C LYS A 158 10.39 -17.63 -37.83
N LEU A 159 11.25 -18.18 -38.71
CA LEU A 159 11.11 -18.10 -40.16
C LEU A 159 10.35 -19.31 -40.73
N LEU A 160 9.40 -19.02 -41.61
CA LEU A 160 8.60 -19.97 -42.38
C LEU A 160 8.75 -19.65 -43.87
N ILE A 161 9.08 -20.65 -44.67
CA ILE A 161 9.06 -20.58 -46.14
C ILE A 161 8.00 -21.57 -46.63
N ASN A 162 6.94 -21.07 -47.28
CA ASN A 162 5.77 -21.87 -47.70
C ASN A 162 5.20 -22.72 -46.54
N ASP A 163 5.05 -22.10 -45.37
CA ASP A 163 4.57 -22.72 -44.12
C ASP A 163 5.51 -23.77 -43.49
N GLU A 164 6.70 -23.99 -44.06
CA GLU A 164 7.72 -24.86 -43.50
C GLU A 164 8.77 -24.05 -42.73
N GLU A 165 9.10 -24.48 -41.52
CA GLU A 165 10.06 -23.80 -40.65
C GLU A 165 11.50 -23.96 -41.15
N VAL A 166 12.23 -22.84 -41.22
CA VAL A 166 13.62 -22.79 -41.69
C VAL A 166 14.51 -22.30 -40.57
N TYR A 167 15.63 -22.99 -40.38
CA TYR A 167 16.62 -22.65 -39.38
C TYR A 167 17.32 -21.32 -39.72
N ILE A 168 17.46 -20.47 -38.71
CA ILE A 168 18.21 -19.21 -38.76
C ILE A 168 19.48 -19.40 -37.93
N ASP A 169 20.62 -19.02 -38.48
CA ASP A 169 21.89 -19.12 -37.77
C ASP A 169 22.06 -18.02 -36.70
N LYS A 170 23.14 -18.11 -35.92
CA LYS A 170 23.46 -17.13 -34.86
C LYS A 170 23.77 -15.73 -35.40
N ASN A 171 24.05 -15.60 -36.69
CA ASN A 171 24.32 -14.33 -37.36
C ASN A 171 23.06 -13.73 -38.01
N GLY A 172 21.90 -14.38 -37.83
CA GLY A 172 20.62 -13.98 -38.41
C GLY A 172 20.50 -14.35 -39.89
N GLN A 173 21.35 -15.21 -40.43
CA GLN A 173 21.30 -15.65 -41.82
C GLN A 173 20.52 -16.96 -41.95
N PHE A 174 19.81 -17.10 -43.06
CA PHE A 174 19.17 -18.36 -43.43
C PHE A 174 19.49 -18.68 -44.88
N GLN A 175 19.55 -19.99 -45.17
CA GLN A 175 19.65 -20.50 -46.53
C GLN A 175 18.88 -21.81 -46.62
N LYS A 176 18.06 -21.94 -47.66
CA LYS A 176 17.32 -23.17 -47.97
C LYS A 176 17.28 -23.39 -49.48
N ASP A 177 17.69 -24.57 -49.91
CA ASP A 177 17.55 -24.97 -51.30
C ASP A 177 16.08 -25.31 -51.59
N TYR A 178 15.56 -24.75 -52.68
CA TYR A 178 14.17 -24.87 -53.08
C TYR A 178 14.08 -25.42 -54.51
N ASN A 179 13.38 -26.54 -54.66
CA ASN A 179 13.16 -27.19 -55.95
C ASN A 179 12.00 -26.49 -56.69
N LEU A 180 12.27 -26.08 -57.92
CA LEU A 180 11.35 -25.35 -58.78
C LEU A 180 10.61 -26.29 -59.73
N GLN A 181 9.32 -26.03 -59.94
CA GLN A 181 8.53 -26.64 -61.01
C GLN A 181 8.62 -25.78 -62.29
N PRO A 182 8.59 -26.35 -63.50
CA PRO A 182 8.58 -25.56 -64.73
C PRO A 182 7.46 -24.52 -64.72
N GLY A 183 7.78 -23.27 -65.07
CA GLY A 183 6.84 -22.15 -65.02
C GLY A 183 6.93 -21.31 -63.74
N LEU A 184 5.79 -20.74 -63.30
CA LEU A 184 5.73 -19.80 -62.18
C LEU A 184 5.68 -20.52 -60.82
N ASN A 185 6.68 -20.26 -59.98
CA ASN A 185 6.72 -20.69 -58.59
C ASN A 185 6.50 -19.47 -57.68
N THR A 186 5.56 -19.57 -56.73
CA THR A 186 5.33 -18.53 -55.73
C THR A 186 5.91 -19.00 -54.40
N VAL A 187 6.79 -18.20 -53.82
CA VAL A 187 7.44 -18.48 -52.53
C VAL A 187 7.06 -17.40 -51.54
N ALA A 188 6.45 -17.80 -50.43
CA ALA A 188 6.08 -16.93 -49.34
C ALA A 188 7.06 -17.10 -48.17
N PHE A 189 7.71 -16.00 -47.80
CA PHE A 189 8.53 -15.87 -46.61
C PHE A 189 7.70 -15.21 -45.52
N SER A 190 7.58 -15.86 -44.37
CA SER A 190 6.89 -15.34 -43.19
C SER A 190 7.82 -15.42 -42.00
N VAL A 191 8.01 -14.30 -41.30
CA VAL A 191 8.74 -14.27 -40.03
C VAL A 191 7.77 -13.91 -38.92
N LYS A 192 7.74 -14.72 -37.88
CA LYS A 192 6.87 -14.57 -36.71
C LYS A 192 7.70 -14.32 -35.46
N ARG A 193 7.40 -13.24 -34.77
CA ARG A 193 7.98 -12.92 -33.46
C ARG A 193 7.26 -13.64 -32.34
N PHE A 194 7.95 -13.88 -31.22
CA PHE A 194 7.40 -14.57 -30.04
C PHE A 194 6.07 -13.99 -29.54
N LEU A 195 5.92 -12.66 -29.56
CA LEU A 195 4.71 -11.94 -29.13
C LEU A 195 3.64 -11.80 -30.23
N GLY A 196 3.79 -12.51 -31.36
CA GLY A 196 2.74 -12.72 -32.36
C GLY A 196 2.75 -11.77 -33.57
N LYS A 197 3.63 -10.77 -33.62
CA LYS A 197 3.77 -9.95 -34.84
C LYS A 197 4.40 -10.75 -35.97
N GLU A 198 3.90 -10.55 -37.18
CA GLU A 198 4.33 -11.25 -38.38
C GLU A 198 4.67 -10.27 -39.51
N THR A 199 5.75 -10.55 -40.23
CA THR A 199 6.11 -9.89 -41.49
C THR A 199 6.09 -10.95 -42.58
N LYS A 200 5.34 -10.68 -43.66
CA LYS A 200 5.22 -11.62 -44.79
C LYS A 200 5.65 -10.96 -46.10
N ILE A 201 6.52 -11.62 -46.83
CA ILE A 201 7.04 -11.17 -48.14
C ILE A 201 6.87 -12.31 -49.14
N VAL A 202 6.37 -12.00 -50.34
CA VAL A 202 6.17 -12.96 -51.42
C VAL A 202 7.14 -12.68 -52.56
N ARG A 203 7.67 -13.74 -53.16
CA ARG A 203 8.55 -13.72 -54.32
C ARG A 203 8.03 -14.67 -55.40
N GLN A 204 8.19 -14.27 -56.65
CA GLN A 204 7.82 -15.05 -57.83
C GLN A 204 9.09 -15.49 -58.58
N ILE A 205 9.22 -16.79 -58.83
CA ILE A 205 10.39 -17.37 -59.48
C ILE A 205 9.89 -18.13 -60.71
N ILE A 206 10.24 -17.65 -61.89
CA ILE A 206 9.86 -18.25 -63.15
C ILE A 206 11.00 -19.16 -63.60
N TYR A 207 10.77 -20.47 -63.57
CA TYR A 207 11.74 -21.46 -64.05
C TYR A 207 11.50 -21.75 -65.53
N GLN A 208 12.49 -21.43 -66.37
CA GLN A 208 12.51 -21.75 -67.79
C GLN A 208 13.69 -22.67 -68.09
N PRO A 209 13.48 -23.99 -68.22
CA PRO A 209 14.56 -24.89 -68.61
C PRO A 209 15.10 -24.47 -69.97
N GLN A 210 16.43 -24.37 -70.10
CA GLN A 210 17.04 -24.16 -71.41
C GLN A 210 16.79 -25.41 -72.28
N PRO A 211 16.47 -25.23 -73.57
CA PRO A 211 16.18 -26.32 -74.50
C PRO A 211 17.41 -27.20 -74.78
#